data_AF-A0A3B0YHB2-F1
#
_entry.id   AF-A0A3B0YHB2-F1
#
_cell.length_a   1.000
_cell.length_b   1.000
_cell.length_c   1.000
_cell.angle_alpha   90.00
_cell.angle_beta   90.00
_cell.angle_gamma   90.00
#
_symmetry.space_group_name_H-M   'P 1'
#
loop_
_entity.id
_entity.type
_entity.pdbx_description
1 polymer ?
#
loop_
_entity_poly.entity_id
_entity_poly.type
_entity_poly.pdbx_seq_one_letter_code
_entity_poly.pdbx_strand_id
1 'polypeptide(L)'
;MTEFYSQYKISDVNKLCDLLKKQKTQYLQHGVVPSTKIYIHFEGKFQGVDVVWHACTQAVDDYSVQSKVLQDPRQFINVYIEEGVYYIGVALNVPLINRVVIEQTIIMIRKYRRLQIGRHEYGARSKTQ
;
A
#
# COMPACT_ATOMS: atom_id res chain seq x y z
N MET A 1 14.65 5.32 -1.81
CA MET A 1 13.48 4.67 -1.16
C MET A 1 13.64 3.14 -1.25
N THR A 2 14.87 2.62 -1.12
CA THR A 2 15.30 1.43 -1.86
C THR A 2 15.86 0.31 -0.96
N GLU A 3 16.16 0.59 0.32
CA GLU A 3 16.94 -0.35 1.15
C GLU A 3 16.12 -1.40 1.92
N PHE A 4 14.81 -1.20 2.12
CA PHE A 4 13.99 -2.15 2.88
C PHE A 4 13.39 -3.32 2.06
N TYR A 5 13.48 -3.28 0.73
CA TYR A 5 12.78 -4.23 -0.15
C TYR A 5 13.50 -5.57 -0.36
N SER A 6 14.78 -5.69 0.00
CA SER A 6 15.60 -6.84 -0.40
C SER A 6 15.27 -8.15 0.32
N GLN A 7 14.68 -8.11 1.52
CA GLN A 7 14.57 -9.32 2.36
C GLN A 7 13.24 -10.08 2.26
N TYR A 8 12.21 -9.53 1.60
CA TYR A 8 10.89 -10.18 1.53
C TYR A 8 10.18 -10.04 0.17
N LYS A 9 10.90 -10.16 -0.96
CA LYS A 9 10.30 -10.23 -2.32
C LYS A 9 9.56 -11.56 -2.53
N ILE A 10 8.43 -11.76 -1.86
CA ILE A 10 7.50 -12.87 -2.16
C ILE A 10 6.64 -12.42 -3.35
N SER A 11 6.98 -12.85 -4.56
CA SER A 11 6.19 -12.56 -5.78
C SER A 11 5.24 -13.68 -6.18
N ASP A 12 5.40 -14.87 -5.60
CA ASP A 12 4.58 -16.05 -5.85
C ASP A 12 3.31 -16.01 -4.99
N VAL A 13 2.15 -15.94 -5.65
CA VAL A 13 0.83 -15.86 -5.01
C VAL A 13 0.54 -17.11 -4.16
N ASN A 14 0.91 -18.30 -4.63
CA ASN A 14 0.65 -19.54 -3.89
C ASN A 14 1.46 -19.59 -2.61
N LYS A 15 2.76 -19.24 -2.68
CA LYS A 15 3.63 -19.17 -1.50
C LYS A 15 3.10 -18.17 -0.47
N LEU A 16 2.63 -17.00 -0.93
CA LEU A 16 1.99 -16.04 -0.03
C LEU A 16 0.74 -16.62 0.61
N CYS A 17 -0.18 -17.19 -0.17
CA CYS A 17 -1.42 -17.77 0.31
C CYS A 17 -1.19 -18.84 1.39
N ASP A 18 -0.19 -19.70 1.21
CA ASP A 18 0.14 -20.74 2.21
C ASP A 18 0.68 -20.14 3.51
N LEU A 19 1.51 -19.10 3.43
CA LEU A 19 1.98 -18.36 4.60
C LEU A 19 0.83 -17.67 5.34
N LEU A 20 -0.06 -17.01 4.61
CA LEU A 20 -1.24 -16.33 5.17
C LEU A 20 -2.17 -17.31 5.88
N LYS A 21 -2.44 -18.48 5.28
CA LYS A 21 -3.22 -19.56 5.91
C LYS A 21 -2.56 -20.06 7.20
N LYS A 22 -1.25 -20.33 7.17
CA LYS A 22 -0.49 -20.81 8.33
C LYS A 22 -0.55 -19.81 9.49
N GLN A 23 -0.48 -18.52 9.19
CA GLN A 23 -0.52 -17.44 10.18
C GLN A 23 -1.94 -16.99 10.55
N LYS A 24 -2.98 -17.53 9.89
CA LYS A 24 -4.39 -17.13 10.05
C LYS A 24 -4.60 -15.61 9.89
N THR A 25 -3.94 -15.03 8.90
CA THR A 25 -4.02 -13.59 8.56
C THR A 25 -4.36 -13.41 7.07
N GLN A 26 -4.78 -12.21 6.68
CA GLN A 26 -5.08 -11.86 5.29
C GLN A 26 -3.95 -11.10 4.58
N TYR A 27 -2.95 -10.65 5.35
CA TYR A 27 -1.78 -9.94 4.84
C TYR A 27 -0.59 -10.18 5.77
N LEU A 28 0.62 -10.09 5.22
CA LEU A 28 1.86 -10.01 5.99
C LEU A 28 2.15 -8.54 6.26
N GLN A 29 2.44 -8.21 7.52
CA GLN A 29 2.80 -6.85 7.93
C GLN A 29 4.29 -6.77 8.24
N HIS A 30 4.93 -5.69 7.80
CA HIS A 30 6.30 -5.36 8.16
C HIS A 30 6.32 -4.04 8.91
N GLY A 31 6.73 -4.10 10.17
CA GLY A 31 6.68 -2.98 11.12
C GLY A 31 5.57 -3.11 12.15
N VAL A 32 5.50 -2.13 13.05
CA VAL A 32 4.54 -2.08 14.16
C VAL A 32 3.46 -1.05 13.84
N VAL A 33 2.24 -1.28 14.32
CA VAL A 33 1.13 -0.33 14.25
C VAL A 33 0.72 0.08 15.68
N PRO A 34 0.23 1.32 15.88
CA PRO A 34 0.05 2.37 14.87
C PRO A 34 1.38 3.02 14.45
N SER A 35 1.48 3.42 13.18
CA SER A 35 2.68 4.07 12.59
C SER A 35 2.27 5.04 11.48
N THR A 36 3.10 6.04 11.14
CA THR A 36 2.86 6.90 9.98
C THR A 36 3.08 6.18 8.65
N LYS A 37 3.80 5.06 8.65
CA LYS A 37 4.12 4.27 7.45
C LYS A 37 4.20 2.78 7.78
N ILE A 38 3.64 1.95 6.91
CA ILE A 38 3.68 0.49 7.03
C ILE A 38 3.84 -0.15 5.66
N TYR A 39 4.53 -1.29 5.62
CA TYR A 39 4.60 -2.14 4.44
C TYR A 39 3.80 -3.41 4.67
N ILE A 40 3.03 -3.81 3.66
CA ILE A 40 2.19 -5.01 3.73
C ILE A 40 2.27 -5.81 2.43
N HIS A 41 2.20 -7.14 2.54
CA HIS A 41 2.03 -8.05 1.42
C HIS A 41 0.68 -8.75 1.48
N PHE A 42 -0.07 -8.72 0.39
CA PHE A 42 -1.36 -9.39 0.28
C PHE A 42 -1.63 -9.77 -1.17
N GLU A 43 -2.50 -10.77 -1.38
CA GLU A 43 -2.95 -11.10 -2.73
C GLU A 43 -3.95 -10.07 -3.25
N GLY A 44 -3.97 -9.90 -4.57
CA GLY A 44 -5.07 -9.24 -5.25
C GLY A 44 -5.05 -9.53 -6.73
N LYS A 45 -5.79 -8.71 -7.48
CA LYS A 45 -5.81 -8.75 -8.94
C LYS A 45 -5.27 -7.47 -9.54
N PHE A 46 -4.50 -7.60 -10.61
CA PHE A 46 -4.11 -6.50 -11.49
C PHE A 46 -4.38 -6.89 -12.94
N GLN A 47 -5.21 -6.10 -13.63
CA GLN A 47 -5.64 -6.39 -15.01
C GLN A 47 -6.17 -7.83 -15.22
N GLY A 48 -6.86 -8.37 -14.21
CA GLY A 48 -7.43 -9.73 -14.25
C GLY A 48 -6.48 -10.85 -13.85
N VAL A 49 -5.20 -10.55 -13.63
CA VAL A 49 -4.18 -11.52 -13.21
C VAL A 49 -4.01 -11.47 -11.69
N ASP A 50 -3.89 -12.63 -11.05
CA ASP A 50 -3.58 -12.73 -9.62
C ASP A 50 -2.13 -12.29 -9.37
N VAL A 51 -1.94 -11.40 -8.40
CA VAL A 51 -0.64 -10.80 -8.08
C VAL A 51 -0.41 -10.74 -6.57
N VAL A 52 0.86 -10.70 -6.17
CA VAL A 52 1.22 -10.25 -4.83
C VAL A 52 1.45 -8.75 -4.86
N TRP A 53 0.69 -8.01 -4.06
CA TRP A 53 0.89 -6.59 -3.87
C TRP A 53 1.97 -6.34 -2.83
N HIS A 54 3.03 -5.65 -3.25
CA HIS A 54 4.03 -5.05 -2.38
C HIS A 54 3.61 -3.63 -2.02
N ALA A 55 2.78 -3.53 -0.99
CA ALA A 55 2.13 -2.28 -0.64
C ALA A 55 2.88 -1.48 0.41
N CYS A 56 2.92 -0.17 0.21
CA CYS A 56 3.37 0.82 1.19
C CYS A 56 2.19 1.75 1.49
N THR A 57 1.64 1.68 2.70
CA THR A 57 0.58 2.59 3.14
C THR A 57 1.17 3.60 4.12
N GLN A 58 0.94 4.90 3.88
CA GLN A 58 1.51 5.96 4.69
C GLN A 58 0.53 7.13 4.89
N ALA A 59 0.72 7.88 5.97
CA ALA A 59 0.06 9.14 6.20
C ALA A 59 0.56 10.19 5.21
N VAL A 60 -0.35 10.99 4.66
CA VAL A 60 -0.03 12.06 3.69
C VAL A 60 0.94 13.10 4.28
N ASP A 61 0.83 13.40 5.57
CA ASP A 61 1.69 14.39 6.25
C ASP A 61 3.13 13.86 6.43
N ASP A 62 3.31 12.56 6.67
CA ASP A 62 4.65 11.94 6.71
C ASP A 62 5.31 11.96 5.32
N TYR A 63 4.52 11.74 4.28
CA TYR A 63 4.99 11.77 2.90
C TYR A 63 5.46 13.16 2.47
N SER A 64 4.76 14.24 2.83
CA SER A 64 5.17 15.60 2.42
C SER A 64 6.48 16.03 3.03
N VAL A 65 6.71 15.71 4.31
CA VAL A 65 7.98 15.98 5.00
C VAL A 65 9.15 15.31 4.28
N GLN A 66 8.98 14.05 3.86
CA GLN A 66 10.05 13.29 3.19
C GLN A 66 10.24 13.70 1.72
N SER A 67 9.18 14.15 1.04
CA SER A 67 9.20 14.31 -0.42
C SER A 67 9.69 15.68 -0.89
N LYS A 68 9.77 16.70 -0.02
CA LYS A 68 9.99 18.12 -0.40
C LYS A 68 9.06 18.65 -1.51
N VAL A 69 7.98 17.92 -1.81
CA VAL A 69 7.11 18.16 -2.98
C VAL A 69 5.73 18.53 -2.45
N LEU A 70 5.35 19.77 -2.80
CA LEU A 70 4.05 20.44 -2.62
C LEU A 70 3.67 20.80 -1.18
N GLN A 71 3.24 22.06 -1.01
CA GLN A 71 2.69 22.59 0.25
C GLN A 71 1.36 21.93 0.66
N ASP A 72 0.74 21.13 -0.22
CA ASP A 72 -0.55 20.46 0.02
C ASP A 72 -0.58 19.05 -0.60
N PRO A 73 0.01 18.04 0.07
CA PRO A 73 0.01 16.65 -0.40
C PRO A 73 -1.42 16.09 -0.44
N ARG A 74 -1.88 15.70 -1.64
CA ARG A 74 -3.16 15.00 -1.83
C ARG A 74 -3.00 13.51 -1.54
N GLN A 75 -4.12 12.86 -1.19
CA GLN A 75 -4.16 11.40 -1.13
C GLN A 75 -3.91 10.82 -2.52
N PHE A 76 -3.19 9.71 -2.59
CA PHE A 76 -2.87 9.09 -3.86
C PHE A 76 -2.70 7.58 -3.75
N ILE A 77 -2.88 6.92 -4.89
CA ILE A 77 -2.42 5.56 -5.16
C ILE A 77 -1.38 5.64 -6.26
N ASN A 78 -0.23 5.03 -6.08
CA ASN A 78 0.81 4.92 -7.10
C ASN A 78 1.13 3.46 -7.34
N VAL A 79 0.94 2.98 -8.57
CA VAL A 79 1.26 1.61 -8.95
C VAL A 79 2.49 1.60 -9.85
N TYR A 80 3.42 0.71 -9.59
CA TYR A 80 4.54 0.45 -10.49
C TYR A 80 4.91 -1.02 -10.46
N ILE A 81 5.58 -1.47 -11.51
CA ILE A 81 6.05 -2.86 -11.65
C ILE A 81 7.55 -2.80 -11.89
N GLU A 82 8.31 -3.58 -11.13
CA GLU A 82 9.76 -3.67 -11.25
C GLU A 82 10.14 -5.16 -11.21
N GLU A 83 10.83 -5.64 -12.24
CA GLU A 83 11.26 -7.05 -12.35
C GLU A 83 10.11 -8.07 -12.17
N GLY A 84 8.89 -7.72 -12.64
CA GLY A 84 7.70 -8.56 -12.49
C GLY A 84 7.07 -8.53 -11.09
N VAL A 85 7.57 -7.70 -10.19
CA VAL A 85 7.03 -7.49 -8.85
C VAL A 85 6.09 -6.28 -8.85
N TYR A 86 4.88 -6.46 -8.29
CA TYR A 86 3.82 -5.46 -8.31
C TYR A 86 3.85 -4.61 -7.04
N TYR A 87 4.13 -3.32 -7.18
CA TYR A 87 4.19 -2.39 -6.06
C TYR A 87 3.01 -1.42 -6.08
N ILE A 88 2.51 -1.10 -4.88
CA ILE A 88 1.45 -0.12 -4.71
C ILE A 88 1.71 0.79 -3.51
N GLY A 89 1.96 2.07 -3.76
CA GLY A 89 2.03 3.10 -2.73
C GLY A 89 0.66 3.73 -2.51
N VAL A 90 0.24 3.86 -1.27
CA VAL A 90 -1.01 4.54 -0.89
C VAL A 90 -0.70 5.58 0.16
N ALA A 91 -1.03 6.84 -0.12
CA ALA A 91 -0.97 7.91 0.87
C ALA A 91 -2.39 8.34 1.26
N LEU A 92 -2.68 8.34 2.55
CA LEU A 92 -4.01 8.58 3.11
C LEU A 92 -4.02 9.81 4.02
N ASN A 93 -5.12 10.54 4.05
CA ASN A 93 -5.32 11.67 4.96
C ASN A 93 -5.79 11.17 6.34
N VAL A 94 -4.90 10.47 7.03
CA VAL A 94 -5.09 9.95 8.39
C VAL A 94 -3.83 10.24 9.21
N PRO A 95 -3.93 10.45 10.54
CA PRO A 95 -2.76 10.76 11.36
C PRO A 95 -1.82 9.56 11.51
N LEU A 96 -2.38 8.35 11.64
CA LEU A 96 -1.62 7.11 11.82
C LEU A 96 -2.31 5.97 11.06
N ILE A 97 -1.48 5.07 10.53
CA ILE A 97 -1.89 3.80 9.95
C ILE A 97 -2.02 2.77 11.07
N ASN A 98 -3.23 2.27 11.25
CA ASN A 98 -3.55 1.18 12.18
C ASN A 98 -4.14 -0.02 11.41
N ARG A 99 -4.50 -1.08 12.14
CA ARG A 99 -5.07 -2.29 11.54
C ARG A 99 -6.33 -2.03 10.70
N VAL A 100 -7.24 -1.20 11.19
CA VAL A 100 -8.49 -0.86 10.47
C VAL A 100 -8.17 -0.14 9.15
N VAL A 101 -7.22 0.82 9.18
CA VAL A 101 -6.78 1.53 7.98
C VAL A 101 -6.15 0.58 6.96
N ILE A 102 -5.33 -0.38 7.42
CA ILE A 102 -4.73 -1.41 6.56
C ILE A 102 -5.82 -2.24 5.87
N GLU A 103 -6.77 -2.79 6.64
CA GLU A 103 -7.83 -3.64 6.11
C GLU A 103 -8.72 -2.89 5.11
N GLN A 104 -9.08 -1.63 5.40
CA GLN A 104 -9.83 -0.79 4.46
C GLN A 104 -9.03 -0.47 3.19
N THR A 105 -7.72 -0.27 3.31
CA THR A 105 -6.84 -0.03 2.16
C THR A 105 -6.79 -1.27 1.26
N ILE A 106 -6.65 -2.46 1.83
CA ILE A 106 -6.67 -3.73 1.08
C ILE A 106 -8.02 -3.89 0.35
N ILE A 107 -9.13 -3.66 1.03
CA ILE A 107 -10.47 -3.73 0.44
C ILE A 107 -10.61 -2.75 -0.72
N MET A 108 -10.16 -1.51 -0.53
CA MET A 108 -10.18 -0.48 -1.57
C MET A 108 -9.39 -0.94 -2.80
N ILE A 109 -8.13 -1.39 -2.62
CA ILE A 109 -7.27 -1.86 -3.72
C ILE A 109 -7.94 -3.01 -4.47
N ARG A 110 -8.43 -4.04 -3.76
CA ARG A 110 -9.10 -5.19 -4.39
C ARG A 110 -10.37 -4.81 -5.18
N LYS A 111 -11.08 -3.75 -4.77
CA LYS A 111 -12.31 -3.29 -5.44
C LYS A 111 -12.04 -2.27 -6.55
N TYR A 112 -10.84 -1.70 -6.63
CA TYR A 112 -10.57 -0.58 -7.52
C TYR A 112 -10.40 -1.05 -8.98
N ARG A 113 -11.48 -0.98 -9.76
CA ARG A 113 -11.52 -1.47 -11.15
C ARG A 113 -10.61 -0.73 -12.13
N ARG A 114 -10.14 0.47 -11.76
CA ARG A 114 -9.33 1.36 -12.62
C ARG A 114 -7.86 1.43 -12.19
N LEU A 115 -7.38 0.43 -11.46
CA LEU A 115 -5.96 0.36 -11.07
C LEU A 115 -5.10 0.28 -12.33
N GLN A 116 -4.26 1.27 -12.54
CA GLN A 116 -3.33 1.37 -13.66
C GLN A 116 -1.97 1.83 -13.14
N ILE A 117 -0.91 1.48 -13.87
CA ILE A 117 0.46 1.96 -13.58
C ILE A 117 0.45 3.48 -13.56
N GLY A 118 1.23 4.05 -12.64
CA GLY A 118 1.34 5.49 -12.40
C GLY A 118 0.61 5.94 -11.14
N ARG A 119 0.63 7.26 -10.95
CA ARG A 119 0.09 7.94 -9.77
C ARG A 119 -1.29 8.51 -10.06
N HIS A 120 -2.25 8.20 -9.19
CA HIS A 120 -3.63 8.64 -9.23
C HIS A 120 -3.95 9.35 -7.92
N GLU A 121 -4.26 10.64 -8.00
CA GLU A 121 -4.63 11.44 -6.83
C GLU A 121 -6.15 11.46 -6.66
N TYR A 122 -6.62 11.49 -5.42
CA TYR A 122 -8.05 11.49 -5.12
C TYR A 122 -8.39 12.18 -3.80
N GLY A 123 -9.66 12.56 -3.67
CA GLY A 123 -10.19 13.27 -2.52
C GLY A 123 -9.83 14.76 -2.50
N ALA A 124 -10.74 15.56 -1.97
CA ALA A 124 -10.41 16.88 -1.44
C ALA A 124 -9.98 16.70 0.03
N ARG A 125 -9.04 17.51 0.53
CA ARG A 125 -8.83 17.59 1.98
C ARG A 125 -10.13 18.14 2.55
N SER A 126 -10.84 17.36 3.38
CA SER A 126 -11.86 17.95 4.25
C SER A 126 -11.11 18.93 5.13
N LYS A 127 -11.22 20.23 4.80
CA LYS A 127 -10.76 21.30 5.67
C LYS A 127 -11.66 21.25 6.90
N THR A 128 -11.28 20.51 7.92
CA THR A 128 -11.75 20.82 9.26
C THR A 128 -10.99 22.07 9.67
N GLN A 129 -11.62 23.22 9.42
CA GLN A 129 -11.29 24.49 10.08
C GLN A 129 -11.45 24.34 11.58
#